data_AF-A0A6J4TGQ8-F1
#
_entry.id   AF-A0A6J4TGQ8-F1
#
_cell.length_a   1.000
_cell.length_b   1.000
_cell.length_c   1.000
_cell.angle_alpha   90.00
_cell.angle_beta   90.00
_cell.angle_gamma   90.00
#
_symmetry.space_group_name_H-M   'P 1'
#
loop_
_entity.id
_entity.type
_entity.pdbx_description
1 polymer ?
#
loop_
_entity_poly.entity_id
_entity_poly.type
_entity_poly.pdbx_seq_one_letter_code
_entity_poly.pdbx_strand_id
1 'polypeptide(L)'
;MPDVVATHLERLLRAYHPDTVEPHPDALVFGHPITGDPLGHRLMYERLRAALKPAGLDEAFAWHTLCHSYGTALAGQGVPMRTLQEWMGHKDIQTTQRYADYCPNPGERDVVEAAFARSSTNASTNLPTPAQN
;
A
#
# COMPACT_ATOMS: atom_id res chain seq x y z
N MET A 1 -6.05 10.97 10.97
CA MET A 1 -5.26 9.98 10.21
C MET A 1 -3.76 10.30 10.16
N PRO A 2 -3.27 11.49 9.75
CA PRO A 2 -1.83 11.77 9.72
C PRO A 2 -1.18 11.73 11.12
N ASP A 3 -1.93 12.13 12.14
CA ASP A 3 -1.43 12.28 13.52
C ASP A 3 -1.01 10.97 14.19
N VAL A 4 -1.75 9.88 13.95
CA VAL A 4 -1.44 8.55 14.54
C VAL A 4 -0.19 7.95 13.89
N VAL A 5 -0.06 8.07 12.57
CA VAL A 5 1.12 7.59 11.84
C VAL A 5 2.35 8.41 12.23
N ALA A 6 2.23 9.73 12.27
CA ALA A 6 3.30 10.62 12.72
C ALA A 6 3.76 10.28 14.15
N THR A 7 2.81 10.15 15.09
CA THR A 7 3.09 9.74 16.47
C THR A 7 3.78 8.38 16.55
N HIS A 8 3.33 7.41 15.75
CA HIS A 8 3.94 6.08 15.74
C HIS A 8 5.36 6.11 15.18
N LEU A 9 5.59 6.86 14.10
CA LEU A 9 6.91 7.06 13.50
C LEU A 9 7.84 7.77 14.48
N GLU A 10 7.41 8.86 15.12
CA GLU A 10 8.19 9.54 16.15
C GLU A 10 8.60 8.62 17.30
N ARG A 11 7.68 7.77 17.76
CA ARG A 11 7.98 6.76 18.78
C ARG A 11 9.03 5.76 18.31
N LEU A 12 8.92 5.27 17.07
CA LEU A 12 9.90 4.36 16.49
C LEU A 12 11.27 5.03 16.32
N LEU A 13 11.32 6.31 15.93
CA LEU A 13 12.55 7.07 15.82
C LEU A 13 13.20 7.29 17.18
N ARG A 14 12.43 7.69 18.20
CA ARG A 14 12.96 7.82 19.58
C ARG A 14 13.49 6.49 20.12
N ALA A 15 12.85 5.36 19.79
CA ALA A 15 13.34 4.03 20.15
C ALA A 15 14.58 3.60 19.34
N TYR A 16 14.79 4.17 18.14
CA TYR A 16 15.95 3.93 17.31
C TYR A 16 17.18 4.76 17.71
N HIS A 17 16.97 5.94 18.29
CA HIS A 17 18.01 6.90 18.65
C HIS A 17 18.67 6.80 20.04
N PRO A 18 18.39 5.85 20.97
CA PRO A 18 18.93 5.94 22.32
C PRO A 18 20.46 5.76 22.40
N ASP A 19 21.08 5.12 21.39
CA ASP A 19 22.51 4.78 21.37
C ASP A 19 23.26 5.36 20.15
N THR A 20 22.66 6.33 19.44
CA THR A 20 23.22 6.90 18.20
C THR A 20 23.83 8.28 18.40
N VAL A 21 24.74 8.67 17.51
CA VAL A 21 25.32 10.02 17.37
C VAL A 21 24.27 11.11 17.71
N GLU A 22 24.68 12.09 18.51
CA GLU A 22 23.84 13.20 18.99
C GLU A 22 22.85 13.68 17.92
N PRO A 23 21.54 13.73 18.23
CA PRO A 23 20.52 14.10 17.26
C PRO A 23 20.73 15.54 16.78
N HIS A 24 21.21 15.67 15.55
CA HIS A 24 21.36 16.94 14.85
C HIS A 24 20.18 17.14 13.88
N PRO A 25 19.72 18.38 13.60
CA PRO A 25 18.64 18.63 12.63
C PRO A 25 18.86 17.99 11.25
N ASP A 26 20.11 17.85 10.84
CA ASP A 26 20.52 17.25 9.55
C ASP A 26 20.87 15.75 9.64
N ALA A 27 20.64 15.11 10.80
CA ALA A 27 20.93 13.70 10.97
C ALA A 27 19.98 12.82 10.16
N LEU A 28 20.49 11.70 9.66
CA LEU A 28 19.65 10.71 8.99
C LEU A 28 18.69 10.08 9.99
N VAL A 29 17.42 10.01 9.57
CA VAL A 29 16.33 9.31 10.28
C VAL A 29 16.71 7.85 10.61
N PHE A 30 17.44 7.20 9.69
CA PHE A 30 18.01 5.87 9.88
C PHE A 30 19.50 5.89 9.54
N GLY A 31 20.31 6.43 10.44
CA GLY A 31 21.78 6.44 10.34
C GLY A 31 22.44 5.19 10.92
N HIS A 32 23.66 4.92 10.50
CA HIS A 32 24.52 3.92 11.13
C HIS A 32 24.74 4.32 12.59
N PRO A 33 24.53 3.42 13.56
CA PRO A 33 24.43 3.82 14.97
C PRO A 33 25.72 4.44 15.52
N ILE A 34 26.87 4.04 14.97
CA ILE A 34 28.18 4.50 15.43
C ILE A 34 28.70 5.70 14.60
N THR A 35 28.42 5.73 13.30
CA THR A 35 29.06 6.71 12.39
C THR A 35 28.11 7.81 11.92
N GLY A 36 26.80 7.62 12.04
CA GLY A 36 25.78 8.55 11.53
C GLY A 36 25.55 8.48 10.01
N ASP A 37 26.40 7.75 9.27
CA ASP A 37 26.32 7.59 7.82
C ASP A 37 25.09 6.80 7.36
N PRO A 38 24.73 6.80 6.06
CA PRO A 38 23.68 5.94 5.54
C PRO A 38 23.88 4.47 5.91
N LEU A 39 22.81 3.80 6.33
CA LEU A 39 22.84 2.36 6.58
C LEU A 39 23.21 1.61 5.29
N GLY A 40 24.24 0.76 5.37
CA GLY A 40 24.59 -0.13 4.27
C GLY A 40 23.52 -1.20 4.04
N HIS A 41 23.36 -1.62 2.78
CA HIS A 41 22.39 -2.65 2.36
C HIS A 41 22.47 -3.93 3.21
N ARG A 42 23.69 -4.41 3.53
CA ARG A 42 23.90 -5.58 4.39
C ARG A 42 23.28 -5.40 5.77
N LEU A 43 23.56 -4.27 6.43
CA LEU A 43 23.06 -3.99 7.77
C LEU A 43 21.54 -3.84 7.79
N MET A 44 20.94 -3.28 6.73
CA MET A 44 19.48 -3.27 6.57
C MET A 44 18.91 -4.69 6.56
N TYR A 45 19.46 -5.59 5.73
CA TYR A 45 19.00 -6.98 5.67
C TYR A 45 19.22 -7.75 6.97
N GLU A 46 20.34 -7.54 7.67
CA GLU A 46 20.59 -8.13 8.99
C GLU A 46 19.55 -7.68 10.00
N ARG A 47 19.18 -6.39 10.01
CA ARG A 47 18.11 -5.86 10.87
C ARG A 47 16.75 -6.45 10.51
N LEU A 48 16.44 -6.59 9.21
CA LEU A 48 15.21 -7.25 8.78
C LEU A 48 15.15 -8.69 9.31
N ARG A 49 16.21 -9.49 9.09
CA ARG A 49 16.29 -10.87 9.59
C ARG A 49 16.15 -10.96 11.11
N ALA A 50 16.80 -10.05 11.83
CA ALA A 50 16.68 -9.98 13.29
C ALA A 50 15.23 -9.71 13.75
N ALA A 51 14.44 -8.95 12.97
CA ALA A 51 13.03 -8.70 13.23
C ALA A 51 12.10 -9.85 12.81
N LEU A 52 12.45 -10.61 11.77
CA LEU A 52 11.65 -11.76 11.29
C LEU A 52 11.62 -12.90 12.31
N LYS A 53 12.76 -13.17 12.97
CA LYS A 53 12.90 -14.26 13.94
C LYS A 53 11.89 -14.21 15.10
N PRO A 54 11.75 -13.11 15.86
CA PRO A 54 10.73 -13.01 16.92
C PRO A 54 9.31 -12.95 16.36
N ALA A 55 9.13 -12.53 15.11
CA ALA A 55 7.83 -12.53 14.44
C ALA A 55 7.41 -13.93 13.92
N GLY A 56 8.30 -14.93 13.98
CA GLY A 56 8.03 -16.28 13.47
C GLY A 56 7.86 -16.33 11.94
N LEU A 57 8.46 -15.39 11.22
CA LEU A 57 8.38 -15.29 9.76
C LEU A 57 9.56 -15.99 9.09
N ASP A 58 9.33 -16.49 7.87
CA ASP A 58 10.32 -17.20 7.05
C ASP A 58 11.52 -16.29 6.70
N GLU A 59 12.72 -16.86 6.62
CA GLU A 59 13.95 -16.16 6.23
C GLU A 59 13.96 -15.71 4.76
N ALA A 60 13.10 -16.28 3.91
CA ALA A 60 12.86 -15.85 2.54
C ALA A 60 12.14 -14.48 2.46
N PHE A 61 11.61 -13.99 3.58
CA PHE A 61 10.95 -12.70 3.63
C PHE A 61 11.94 -11.55 3.38
N ALA A 62 11.63 -10.69 2.41
CA ALA A 62 12.48 -9.59 1.97
C ALA A 62 11.73 -8.25 2.04
N TRP A 63 12.45 -7.14 1.82
CA TRP A 63 11.87 -5.80 1.79
C TRP A 63 10.70 -5.67 0.79
N HIS A 64 10.79 -6.33 -0.37
CA HIS A 64 9.70 -6.35 -1.34
C HIS A 64 8.45 -7.07 -0.83
N THR A 65 8.58 -8.02 0.09
CA THR A 65 7.44 -8.70 0.71
C THR A 65 6.62 -7.73 1.57
N LEU A 66 7.27 -6.81 2.30
CA LEU A 66 6.57 -5.75 3.04
C LEU A 66 5.75 -4.85 2.11
N CYS A 67 6.35 -4.40 1.01
CA CYS A 67 5.66 -3.59 0.01
C CYS A 67 4.48 -4.36 -0.60
N HIS A 68 4.65 -5.67 -0.83
CA HIS A 68 3.58 -6.51 -1.35
C HIS A 68 2.42 -6.65 -0.36
N SER A 69 2.71 -6.94 0.91
CA SER A 69 1.68 -7.02 1.95
C SER A 69 0.92 -5.70 2.12
N TYR A 70 1.62 -4.55 2.08
CA TYR A 70 0.99 -3.24 2.14
C TYR A 70 0.06 -2.97 0.95
N GLY A 71 0.55 -3.20 -0.27
CA GLY A 71 -0.22 -2.99 -1.49
C GLY A 71 -1.47 -3.87 -1.55
N THR A 72 -1.32 -5.18 -1.27
CA THR A 72 -2.43 -6.13 -1.28
C THR A 72 -3.45 -5.82 -0.18
N ALA A 73 -3.02 -5.47 1.04
CA ALA A 73 -3.94 -5.15 2.13
C ALA A 73 -4.81 -3.93 1.83
N LEU A 74 -4.22 -2.87 1.26
CA LEU A 74 -4.97 -1.66 0.93
C LEU A 74 -5.82 -1.82 -0.34
N ALA A 75 -5.32 -2.55 -1.33
CA ALA A 75 -6.12 -2.91 -2.50
C ALA A 75 -7.39 -3.67 -2.06
N GLY A 76 -7.27 -4.59 -1.11
CA GLY A 76 -8.41 -5.31 -0.55
C GLY A 76 -9.38 -4.49 0.28
N GLN A 77 -8.95 -3.33 0.78
CA GLN A 77 -9.84 -2.35 1.41
C GLN A 77 -10.52 -1.42 0.38
N GLY A 78 -10.31 -1.64 -0.92
CA GLY A 78 -10.91 -0.86 -1.99
C GLY A 78 -10.20 0.47 -2.26
N VAL A 79 -8.94 0.63 -1.82
CA VAL A 79 -8.16 1.83 -2.13
C VAL A 79 -7.90 1.89 -3.64
N PRO A 80 -8.19 3.03 -4.32
CA PRO A 80 -7.95 3.16 -5.75
C PRO A 80 -6.49 2.90 -6.14
N MET A 81 -6.27 2.13 -7.20
CA MET A 81 -4.93 1.68 -7.60
C MET A 81 -3.97 2.85 -7.92
N ARG A 82 -4.50 3.95 -8.46
CA ARG A 82 -3.71 5.16 -8.71
C ARG A 82 -3.22 5.81 -7.41
N THR A 83 -4.04 5.81 -6.38
CA THR A 83 -3.68 6.31 -5.06
C THR A 83 -2.60 5.42 -4.42
N LEU A 84 -2.73 4.10 -4.55
CA LEU A 84 -1.69 3.16 -4.11
C LEU A 84 -0.37 3.37 -4.84
N GLN A 85 -0.42 3.58 -6.16
CA GLN A 85 0.76 3.86 -6.97
C GLN A 85 1.50 5.11 -6.46
N GLU A 86 0.75 6.19 -6.20
CA GLU A 86 1.29 7.45 -5.69
C GLU A 86 1.93 7.27 -4.30
N TRP A 87 1.27 6.55 -3.38
CA TRP A 87 1.80 6.28 -2.03
C TRP A 87 3.05 5.41 -2.03
N MET A 88 3.15 4.47 -2.97
CA MET A 88 4.31 3.58 -3.10
C MET A 88 5.43 4.17 -3.96
N GLY A 89 5.21 5.33 -4.59
CA GLY A 89 6.19 5.98 -5.46
C GLY A 89 6.54 5.18 -6.72
N HIS A 90 5.64 4.30 -7.18
CA HIS A 90 5.88 3.46 -8.34
C HIS A 90 5.79 4.27 -9.63
N LYS A 91 6.91 4.39 -10.36
CA LYS A 91 6.96 5.06 -11.67
C LYS A 91 6.06 4.38 -12.72
N ASP A 92 5.88 3.08 -12.62
CA ASP A 92 5.04 2.28 -13.52
C ASP A 92 3.86 1.65 -12.78
N ILE A 93 2.65 1.88 -13.30
CA ILE A 93 1.39 1.34 -12.80
C ILE A 93 1.38 -0.20 -12.85
N GLN A 94 2.08 -0.82 -13.80
CA GLN A 94 2.11 -2.30 -13.94
C GLN A 94 2.68 -2.99 -12.70
N THR A 95 3.59 -2.33 -11.97
CA THR A 95 4.12 -2.88 -10.71
C THR A 95 3.06 -2.92 -9.61
N THR A 96 2.13 -1.95 -9.61
CA THR A 96 1.05 -1.82 -8.62
C THR A 96 -0.16 -2.67 -8.98
N GLN A 97 -0.44 -2.87 -10.28
CA GLN A 97 -1.55 -3.70 -10.77
C GLN A 97 -1.48 -5.15 -10.28
N ARG A 98 -0.27 -5.66 -9.99
CA ARG A 98 -0.07 -6.99 -9.37
C ARG A 98 -0.79 -7.17 -8.02
N TYR A 99 -1.21 -6.10 -7.35
CA TYR A 99 -1.99 -6.20 -6.10
C TYR A 99 -3.48 -6.40 -6.33
N ALA A 100 -4.01 -6.05 -7.51
CA ALA A 100 -5.43 -6.25 -7.83
C ALA A 100 -5.79 -7.73 -7.94
N ASP A 101 -4.88 -8.56 -8.49
CA ASP A 101 -5.13 -9.98 -8.75
C ASP A 101 -5.38 -10.79 -7.47
N TYR A 102 -4.92 -10.30 -6.32
CA TYR A 102 -5.03 -10.99 -5.04
C TYR A 102 -6.28 -10.62 -4.22
N CYS A 103 -7.13 -9.72 -4.72
CA CYS A 103 -8.37 -9.38 -4.02
C CYS A 103 -9.59 -9.45 -4.94
N PRO A 104 -10.33 -10.58 -4.94
CA PRO A 104 -11.64 -10.63 -5.57
C PRO A 104 -12.57 -9.68 -4.81
N ASN A 105 -13.09 -8.66 -5.48
CA ASN A 105 -14.00 -7.69 -4.87
C ASN A 105 -15.41 -8.30 -4.81
N PRO A 106 -15.94 -8.68 -3.62
CA PRO A 106 -17.26 -9.32 -3.53
C PRO A 106 -18.42 -8.40 -3.97
N GLY A 107 -18.18 -7.08 -4.10
CA GLY A 107 -19.16 -6.09 -4.58
C GLY A 107 -19.08 -5.79 -6.07
N GLU A 108 -18.25 -6.49 -6.86
CA GLU A 108 -18.13 -6.25 -8.30
C GLU A 108 -19.48 -6.34 -9.02
N ARG A 109 -20.31 -7.30 -8.61
CA ARG A 109 -21.66 -7.47 -9.16
C ARG A 109 -22.55 -6.26 -8.87
N ASP A 110 -22.56 -5.79 -7.64
CA ASP A 110 -23.39 -4.66 -7.21
C ASP A 110 -22.97 -3.34 -7.89
N VAL A 111 -21.66 -3.16 -8.12
CA VAL A 111 -21.12 -1.99 -8.83
C VAL A 111 -21.52 -2.03 -10.31
N VAL A 112 -21.40 -3.19 -10.96
CA VAL A 112 -21.83 -3.39 -12.36
C VAL A 112 -23.34 -3.16 -12.47
N GLU A 113 -24.13 -3.77 -11.59
CA GLU A 113 -25.58 -3.62 -11.58
C GLU A 113 -25.99 -2.17 -11.36
N ALA A 114 -25.40 -1.45 -10.41
CA ALA A 114 -25.66 -0.02 -10.18
C ALA A 114 -25.24 0.86 -11.37
N ALA A 115 -24.17 0.51 -12.09
CA ALA A 115 -23.72 1.25 -13.27
C ALA A 115 -24.71 1.12 -14.44
N PHE A 116 -25.25 -0.07 -14.66
CA PHE A 116 -26.24 -0.32 -15.71
C PHE A 116 -27.68 0.05 -15.31
N ALA A 117 -28.02 0.03 -14.03
CA ALA A 117 -29.34 0.44 -13.52
C ALA A 117 -29.62 1.94 -13.73
N ARG A 118 -28.59 2.81 -13.73
CA ARG A 118 -28.76 4.24 -14.02
C ARG A 118 -29.07 4.54 -15.48
N SER A 119 -28.81 3.60 -16.39
CA SER A 119 -29.02 3.76 -17.83
C SER A 119 -30.43 3.35 -18.28
N SER A 120 -31.13 2.53 -17.48
CA SER A 120 -32.48 2.05 -17.82
C SER A 120 -33.59 3.06 -17.47
N THR A 121 -33.35 4.02 -16.57
CA THR A 121 -34.37 5.00 -16.16
C THR A 121 -34.66 6.07 -17.23
N ASN A 122 -33.79 6.23 -18.23
CA ASN A 122 -33.99 7.18 -19.34
C ASN A 122 -34.44 6.52 -20.67
N ALA A 123 -34.73 5.22 -20.66
CA ALA A 123 -35.20 4.50 -21.86
C ALA A 123 -36.73 4.38 -21.89
N SER A 124 -37.45 5.51 -21.76
CA SER A 124 -38.82 5.63 -22.30
C SER A 124 -38.73 6.27 -23.68
N THR A 125 -38.21 5.51 -24.65
CA THR A 125 -38.32 5.87 -26.06
C THR A 125 -39.36 4.95 -26.66
N ASN A 126 -40.52 5.53 -26.98
CA ASN A 126 -41.64 4.90 -27.68
C ASN A 126 -41.13 3.96 -28.80
N LEU A 127 -41.34 2.65 -28.65
CA LEU A 127 -41.31 1.75 -29.80
C LEU A 127 -42.59 2.00 -30.63
N PRO A 128 -42.50 2.32 -31.93
CA PRO A 128 -43.68 2.36 -32.78
C PRO A 128 -44.23 0.95 -32.93
N THR A 129 -45.52 0.78 -32.60
CA THR A 129 -46.28 -0.45 -32.82
C THR A 129 -46.18 -0.87 -34.29
N PRO A 130 -45.83 -2.13 -34.61
CA PRO A 130 -45.91 -2.59 -35.99
C PRO A 130 -47.39 -2.71 -36.36
N ALA A 131 -47.81 -1.93 -37.36
CA ALA A 131 -49.13 -2.08 -37.98
C ALA A 131 -49.27 -3.49 -38.54
N GLN A 132 -50.30 -4.20 -38.09
CA GLN A 132 -50.70 -5.47 -38.68
C GLN A 132 -51.43 -5.20 -39.99
N ASN A 133 -50.95 -5.83 -41.07
CA ASN A 133 -51.62 -5.96 -42.35
C ASN A 133 -51.93 -7.44 -42.58
#